data_AF-A0A3D4GU43-F1
#
_entry.id   AF-A0A3D4GU43-F1
#
_cell.length_a   1.000
_cell.length_b   1.000
_cell.length_c   1.000
_cell.angle_alpha   90.00
_cell.angle_beta   90.00
_cell.angle_gamma   90.00
#
_symmetry.space_group_name_H-M   'P 1'
#
loop_
_entity.id
_entity.type
_entity.pdbx_description
1 polymer ?
#
loop_
_entity_poly.entity_id
_entity_poly.type
_entity_poly.pdbx_seq_one_letter_code
_entity_poly.pdbx_strand_id
1 'polypeptide(L)'
;MGITQDQWGQYHRDGFLRIGSQSDRRELEGLQERIDEIMLGQAELDYDRLMMQLDSSTGKYDDVSGGGKGLREPSLNYRKIQGLEYDALFLDYMQKPIFREICAYIYGGHASVACFRAMFMNKPAQLGTELPWHQDGGGSWHIDRDPLVTVWTALDPATVENGCVQVVAGTHQLGILSEQGHTITPEQEARFCPMESIVDLELEPGEVMILHNWLLHRSGVNRSDISRRAFSACYIDARTRHDNGNQYSLIFGEGAMNPQELAQAV
;
A
#
# COMPACT_ATOMS: atom_id res chain seq x y z
N MET A 1 20.92 -6.54 -3.69
CA MET A 1 21.72 -6.03 -2.55
C MET A 1 20.74 -5.77 -1.42
N GLY A 2 21.05 -6.17 -0.19
CA GLY A 2 20.18 -5.95 0.95
C GLY A 2 20.25 -4.51 1.48
N ILE A 3 19.35 -4.16 2.41
CA ILE A 3 19.31 -2.86 3.07
C ILE A 3 20.49 -2.73 4.05
N THR A 4 21.26 -1.64 3.93
CA THR A 4 22.44 -1.38 4.77
C THR A 4 22.04 -0.92 6.19
N GLN A 5 22.99 -0.97 7.12
CA GLN A 5 22.76 -0.49 8.49
C GLN A 5 22.41 1.00 8.55
N ASP A 6 23.05 1.82 7.71
CA ASP A 6 22.75 3.26 7.65
C ASP A 6 21.34 3.53 7.13
N GLN A 7 20.91 2.76 6.13
CA GLN A 7 19.54 2.81 5.61
C GLN A 7 18.51 2.36 6.65
N TRP A 8 18.79 1.30 7.41
CA TRP A 8 17.92 0.92 8.54
C TRP A 8 17.91 1.98 9.64
N GLY A 9 19.05 2.61 9.91
CA GLY A 9 19.14 3.76 10.80
C GLY A 9 18.25 4.92 10.33
N GLN A 10 18.18 5.18 9.03
CA GLN A 10 17.26 6.16 8.46
C GLN A 10 15.81 5.75 8.65
N TYR A 11 15.43 4.52 8.29
CA TYR A 11 14.07 4.02 8.47
C TYR A 11 13.59 4.16 9.92
N HIS A 12 14.44 3.82 10.89
CA HIS A 12 14.08 3.93 12.31
C HIS A 12 13.92 5.38 12.77
N ARG A 13 14.77 6.30 12.29
CA ARG A 13 14.66 7.73 12.61
C ARG A 13 13.45 8.39 11.95
N ASP A 14 13.25 8.13 10.66
CA ASP A 14 12.35 8.92 9.82
C ASP A 14 11.00 8.22 9.59
N GLY A 15 10.95 6.90 9.75
CA GLY A 15 9.77 6.07 9.56
C GLY A 15 9.52 5.65 8.12
N PHE A 16 10.42 6.01 7.19
CA PHE A 16 10.37 5.61 5.80
C PHE A 16 11.77 5.51 5.18
N LEU A 17 11.88 4.77 4.08
CA LEU A 17 13.13 4.63 3.34
C LEU A 17 12.86 4.29 1.87
N ARG A 18 13.51 5.01 0.95
CA ARG A 18 13.55 4.65 -0.47
C ARG A 18 14.63 3.59 -0.70
N ILE A 19 14.26 2.48 -1.35
CA ILE A 19 15.19 1.39 -1.66
C ILE A 19 15.52 1.28 -3.15
N GLY A 20 15.06 2.25 -3.97
CA GLY A 20 15.24 2.28 -5.42
C GLY A 20 14.35 1.25 -6.12
N SER A 21 14.61 1.00 -7.41
CA SER A 21 13.81 0.05 -8.20
C SER A 21 14.03 -1.39 -7.75
N GLN A 22 12.94 -2.13 -7.53
CA GLN A 22 12.95 -3.57 -7.20
C GLN A 22 12.41 -4.44 -8.33
N SER A 23 12.08 -3.83 -9.46
CA SER A 23 11.70 -4.49 -10.70
C SER A 23 12.61 -4.08 -11.86
N ASP A 24 12.77 -5.01 -12.80
CA ASP A 24 13.23 -4.65 -14.12
C ASP A 24 12.06 -4.09 -14.95
N ARG A 25 12.39 -3.56 -16.13
CA ARG A 25 11.43 -2.92 -17.02
C ARG A 25 10.28 -3.87 -17.40
N ARG A 26 10.56 -5.14 -17.66
CA ARG A 26 9.56 -6.10 -18.13
C ARG A 26 8.59 -6.47 -17.01
N GLU A 27 9.10 -6.66 -15.81
CA GLU A 27 8.27 -6.94 -14.64
C GLU A 27 7.37 -5.73 -14.30
N LEU A 28 7.91 -4.50 -14.37
CA LEU A 28 7.13 -3.29 -14.17
C LEU A 28 6.01 -3.14 -15.22
N GLU A 29 6.34 -3.29 -16.51
CA GLU A 29 5.37 -3.26 -17.61
C GLU A 29 4.29 -4.33 -17.40
N GLY A 30 4.68 -5.54 -16.98
CA GLY A 30 3.71 -6.61 -16.67
C GLY A 30 2.75 -6.25 -15.52
N LEU A 31 3.23 -5.63 -14.43
CA LEU A 31 2.36 -5.19 -13.34
C LEU A 31 1.40 -4.07 -13.78
N GLN A 32 1.88 -3.15 -14.63
CA GLN A 32 1.08 -2.06 -15.19
C GLN A 32 -0.01 -2.58 -16.12
N GLU A 33 0.34 -3.47 -17.05
CA GLU A 33 -0.61 -4.09 -17.98
C GLU A 33 -1.64 -4.92 -17.20
N ARG A 34 -1.17 -5.73 -16.25
CA ARG A 34 -2.06 -6.60 -15.46
C ARG A 34 -3.08 -5.80 -14.67
N ILE A 35 -2.71 -4.67 -14.06
CA ILE A 35 -3.70 -3.89 -13.31
C ILE A 35 -4.70 -3.19 -14.23
N ASP A 36 -4.30 -2.82 -15.45
CA ASP A 36 -5.23 -2.28 -16.45
C ASP A 36 -6.22 -3.37 -16.91
N GLU A 37 -5.75 -4.60 -17.15
CA GLU A 37 -6.62 -5.74 -17.45
C GLU A 37 -7.65 -5.98 -16.33
N ILE A 38 -7.22 -5.94 -15.06
CA ILE A 38 -8.12 -6.10 -13.91
C ILE A 38 -9.15 -4.96 -13.86
N MET A 39 -8.71 -3.71 -14.00
CA MET A 39 -9.59 -2.54 -14.00
C MET A 39 -10.61 -2.57 -15.14
N LEU A 40 -10.25 -3.13 -16.30
CA LEU A 40 -11.11 -3.25 -17.47
C LEU A 40 -11.93 -4.54 -17.52
N GLY A 41 -11.81 -5.42 -16.53
CA GLY A 41 -12.54 -6.70 -16.50
C GLY A 41 -12.04 -7.73 -17.51
N GLN A 42 -10.80 -7.59 -17.97
CA GLN A 42 -10.16 -8.42 -19.01
C GLN A 42 -9.23 -9.48 -18.41
N ALA A 43 -8.79 -9.29 -17.16
CA ALA A 43 -8.00 -10.29 -16.46
C ALA A 43 -8.85 -11.51 -16.11
N GLU A 44 -8.36 -12.69 -16.46
CA GLU A 44 -8.87 -13.95 -15.93
C GLU A 44 -8.43 -14.07 -14.45
N LEU A 45 -9.39 -13.96 -13.53
CA LEU A 45 -9.25 -14.18 -12.09
C LEU A 45 -10.64 -14.21 -11.41
N ASP A 46 -10.69 -14.61 -10.13
CA ASP A 46 -11.89 -14.56 -9.29
C ASP A 46 -12.11 -13.14 -8.71
N TYR A 47 -12.94 -12.34 -9.38
CA TYR A 47 -13.23 -10.95 -8.96
C TYR A 47 -13.96 -10.87 -7.60
N ASP A 48 -14.60 -11.93 -7.12
CA ASP A 48 -15.26 -11.93 -5.80
C ASP A 48 -14.26 -11.88 -4.64
N ARG A 49 -12.98 -12.14 -4.92
CA ARG A 49 -11.86 -11.95 -3.99
C ARG A 49 -11.34 -10.52 -3.96
N LEU A 50 -11.68 -9.72 -4.98
CA LEU A 50 -11.22 -8.34 -5.08
C LEU A 50 -12.27 -7.38 -4.52
N MET A 51 -11.79 -6.41 -3.74
CA MET A 51 -12.58 -5.26 -3.30
C MET A 51 -12.20 -4.07 -4.17
N MET A 52 -13.15 -3.57 -4.97
CA MET A 52 -12.89 -2.52 -5.96
C MET A 52 -13.70 -1.26 -5.64
N GLN A 53 -13.09 -0.10 -5.79
CA GLN A 53 -13.68 1.21 -5.50
C GLN A 53 -13.33 2.23 -6.58
N LEU A 54 -14.35 2.77 -7.24
CA LEU A 54 -14.21 3.87 -8.20
C LEU A 54 -13.90 5.18 -7.46
N ASP A 55 -13.16 6.06 -8.12
CA ASP A 55 -12.93 7.40 -7.60
C ASP A 55 -14.19 8.28 -7.66
N SER A 56 -14.17 9.38 -6.91
CA SER A 56 -15.14 10.46 -7.07
C SER A 56 -14.74 11.37 -8.24
N SER A 57 -15.71 12.05 -8.84
CA SER A 57 -15.46 13.09 -9.84
C SER A 57 -15.24 14.49 -9.23
N THR A 58 -15.37 14.64 -7.91
CA THR A 58 -15.28 15.93 -7.21
C THR A 58 -13.93 16.18 -6.54
N GLY A 59 -13.14 15.11 -6.32
CA GLY A 59 -11.86 15.16 -5.61
C GLY A 59 -11.96 15.19 -4.09
N LYS A 60 -13.17 15.19 -3.51
CA LYS A 60 -13.40 15.22 -2.05
C LYS A 60 -13.53 13.81 -1.47
N TYR A 61 -12.91 13.57 -0.31
CA TYR A 61 -12.91 12.27 0.36
C TYR A 61 -14.32 11.75 0.67
N ASP A 62 -15.20 12.63 1.14
CA ASP A 62 -16.56 12.27 1.54
C ASP A 62 -17.50 11.92 0.37
N ASP A 63 -17.14 12.31 -0.86
CA ASP A 63 -17.94 12.07 -2.07
C ASP A 63 -17.62 10.72 -2.74
N VAL A 64 -16.69 9.96 -2.18
CA VAL A 64 -16.23 8.69 -2.77
C VAL A 64 -17.27 7.60 -2.54
N SER A 65 -17.67 6.95 -3.62
CA SER A 65 -18.58 5.80 -3.55
C SER A 65 -18.02 4.67 -2.68
N GLY A 66 -18.90 3.92 -2.02
CA GLY A 66 -18.51 2.74 -1.26
C GLY A 66 -17.85 1.69 -2.16
N GLY A 67 -16.70 1.16 -1.73
CA GLY A 67 -16.10 -0.01 -2.38
C GLY A 67 -16.94 -1.27 -2.16
N GLY A 68 -16.65 -2.34 -2.90
CA GLY A 68 -17.19 -3.66 -2.59
C GLY A 68 -16.64 -4.74 -3.50
N LYS A 69 -17.09 -5.97 -3.26
CA LYS A 69 -16.59 -7.14 -3.97
C LYS A 69 -16.97 -7.11 -5.44
N GLY A 70 -16.06 -7.59 -6.28
CA GLY A 70 -16.28 -7.75 -7.71
C GLY A 70 -16.04 -6.48 -8.52
N LEU A 71 -15.91 -6.69 -9.83
CA LEU A 71 -15.88 -5.61 -10.81
C LEU A 71 -17.19 -4.81 -10.74
N ARG A 72 -17.07 -3.48 -10.81
CA ARG A 72 -18.23 -2.56 -10.86
C ARG A 72 -18.59 -2.24 -12.29
N GLU A 73 -17.62 -1.74 -13.04
CA GLU A 73 -17.69 -1.44 -14.45
C GLU A 73 -16.25 -1.43 -15.02
N PRO A 74 -16.04 -1.81 -16.29
CA PRO A 74 -14.76 -1.61 -16.96
C PRO A 74 -14.37 -0.13 -16.97
N SER A 75 -13.31 0.23 -16.24
CA SER A 75 -12.89 1.64 -16.10
C SER A 75 -11.47 1.75 -15.56
N LEU A 76 -10.68 2.71 -16.04
CA LEU A 76 -9.36 3.03 -15.47
C LEU A 76 -9.44 3.98 -14.25
N ASN A 77 -10.66 4.34 -13.83
CA ASN A 77 -10.90 5.29 -12.74
C ASN A 77 -11.07 4.61 -11.37
N TYR A 78 -10.68 3.34 -11.22
CA TYR A 78 -10.59 2.72 -9.91
C TYR A 78 -9.52 3.43 -9.08
N ARG A 79 -9.91 4.03 -7.96
CA ARG A 79 -8.95 4.62 -6.99
C ARG A 79 -8.27 3.58 -6.11
N LYS A 80 -8.95 2.45 -5.90
CA LYS A 80 -8.50 1.39 -5.01
C LYS A 80 -9.01 0.03 -5.49
N ILE A 81 -8.10 -0.94 -5.54
CA ILE A 81 -8.40 -2.37 -5.64
C ILE A 81 -7.63 -3.07 -4.53
N GLN A 82 -8.28 -3.91 -3.74
CA GLN A 82 -7.66 -4.68 -2.66
C GLN A 82 -7.90 -6.18 -2.88
N GLY A 83 -7.00 -7.01 -2.36
CA GLY A 83 -7.02 -8.47 -2.53
C GLY A 83 -6.07 -8.94 -3.61
N LEU A 84 -5.06 -8.12 -3.95
CA LEU A 84 -4.11 -8.45 -5.02
C LEU A 84 -3.15 -9.59 -4.65
N GLU A 85 -3.11 -10.04 -3.38
CA GLU A 85 -2.46 -11.30 -3.02
C GLU A 85 -3.11 -12.53 -3.67
N TYR A 86 -4.33 -12.39 -4.22
CA TYR A 86 -5.03 -13.41 -4.99
C TYR A 86 -4.82 -13.30 -6.52
N ASP A 87 -3.97 -12.39 -6.98
CA ASP A 87 -3.44 -12.41 -8.34
C ASP A 87 -1.99 -12.95 -8.33
N ALA A 88 -1.69 -13.89 -9.22
CA ALA A 88 -0.41 -14.59 -9.22
C ALA A 88 0.79 -13.66 -9.46
N LEU A 89 0.65 -12.65 -10.33
CA LEU A 89 1.75 -11.73 -10.64
C LEU A 89 2.04 -10.81 -9.46
N PHE A 90 0.99 -10.27 -8.83
CA PHE A 90 1.14 -9.43 -7.64
C PHE A 90 1.65 -10.23 -6.44
N LEU A 91 1.20 -11.48 -6.25
CA LEU A 91 1.71 -12.36 -5.20
C LEU A 91 3.20 -12.67 -5.38
N ASP A 92 3.63 -13.01 -6.60
CA ASP A 92 5.05 -13.26 -6.91
C ASP A 92 5.90 -12.02 -6.60
N TYR A 93 5.42 -10.84 -7.00
CA TYR A 93 6.07 -9.57 -6.69
C TYR A 93 6.17 -9.31 -5.18
N MET A 94 5.10 -9.58 -4.41
CA MET A 94 5.11 -9.48 -2.95
C MET A 94 6.11 -10.45 -2.31
N GLN A 95 6.42 -11.58 -2.95
CA GLN A 95 7.30 -12.61 -2.42
C GLN A 95 8.79 -12.41 -2.74
N LYS A 96 9.17 -11.27 -3.32
CA LYS A 96 10.57 -10.96 -3.65
C LYS A 96 11.52 -11.12 -2.45
N PRO A 97 12.76 -11.59 -2.69
CA PRO A 97 13.75 -11.78 -1.63
C PRO A 97 13.98 -10.55 -0.75
N ILE A 98 14.03 -9.35 -1.34
CA ILE A 98 14.23 -8.10 -0.59
C ILE A 98 13.05 -7.80 0.36
N PHE A 99 11.81 -8.09 -0.03
CA PHE A 99 10.64 -7.91 0.83
C PHE A 99 10.61 -8.93 1.96
N ARG A 100 11.09 -10.16 1.70
CA ARG A 100 11.32 -11.16 2.75
C ARG A 100 12.39 -10.69 3.74
N GLU A 101 13.51 -10.12 3.28
CA GLU A 101 14.55 -9.56 4.14
C GLU A 101 14.03 -8.42 5.01
N ILE A 102 13.24 -7.50 4.44
CA ILE A 102 12.56 -6.43 5.18
C ILE A 102 11.67 -7.01 6.27
N CYS A 103 10.80 -7.97 5.93
CA CYS A 103 9.90 -8.58 6.88
C CYS A 103 10.65 -9.36 7.98
N ALA A 104 11.72 -10.07 7.63
CA ALA A 104 12.57 -10.77 8.59
C ALA A 104 13.28 -9.80 9.56
N TYR A 105 13.66 -8.61 9.09
CA TYR A 105 14.23 -7.58 9.96
C TYR A 105 13.18 -6.98 10.92
N ILE A 106 11.98 -6.69 10.42
CA ILE A 106 10.91 -6.04 11.18
C ILE A 106 10.22 -6.99 12.17
N TYR A 107 9.87 -8.21 11.74
CA TYR A 107 9.12 -9.19 12.55
C TYR A 107 10.02 -10.24 13.21
N GLY A 108 11.30 -10.30 12.84
CA GLY A 108 12.25 -11.31 13.25
C GLY A 108 12.30 -12.49 12.26
N GLY A 109 13.50 -12.97 11.94
CA GLY A 109 13.72 -13.96 10.87
C GLY A 109 13.11 -15.36 11.07
N HIS A 110 12.52 -15.62 12.23
CA HIS A 110 11.79 -16.86 12.53
C HIS A 110 10.27 -16.70 12.37
N ALA A 111 9.77 -15.47 12.22
CA ALA A 111 8.36 -15.20 12.14
C ALA A 111 7.82 -15.58 10.75
N SER A 112 6.70 -16.29 10.73
CA SER A 112 5.85 -16.36 9.56
C SER A 112 5.17 -15.00 9.36
N VAL A 113 5.04 -14.57 8.11
CA VAL A 113 4.55 -13.23 7.75
C VAL A 113 3.38 -13.36 6.79
N ALA A 114 2.30 -12.64 7.10
CA ALA A 114 1.07 -12.64 6.33
C ALA A 114 0.84 -11.29 5.63
N CYS A 115 -0.05 -11.28 4.65
CA CYS A 115 -0.57 -10.09 4.01
C CYS A 115 -1.69 -9.51 4.88
N PHE A 116 -1.50 -8.30 5.39
CA PHE A 116 -2.59 -7.57 6.00
C PHE A 116 -3.47 -6.93 4.92
N ARG A 117 -2.85 -6.27 3.94
CA ARG A 117 -3.52 -5.68 2.77
C ARG A 117 -2.57 -5.67 1.57
N ALA A 118 -3.00 -6.16 0.42
CA ALA A 118 -2.36 -5.86 -0.87
C ALA A 118 -3.34 -5.02 -1.71
N MET A 119 -2.91 -3.80 -2.06
CA MET A 119 -3.78 -2.79 -2.66
C MET A 119 -3.11 -2.13 -3.86
N PHE A 120 -3.85 -1.99 -4.93
CA PHE A 120 -3.60 -0.97 -5.94
C PHE A 120 -4.22 0.35 -5.49
N MET A 121 -3.45 1.42 -5.61
CA MET A 121 -3.85 2.78 -5.26
C MET A 121 -3.61 3.68 -6.48
N ASN A 122 -4.67 4.29 -6.97
CA ASN A 122 -4.63 5.14 -8.16
C ASN A 122 -5.05 6.56 -7.83
N LYS A 123 -4.46 7.52 -8.53
CA LYS A 123 -5.08 8.82 -8.76
C LYS A 123 -5.20 8.97 -10.27
N PRO A 124 -6.40 8.78 -10.84
CA PRO A 124 -6.56 8.91 -12.29
C PRO A 124 -6.20 10.33 -12.76
N ALA A 125 -5.77 10.47 -14.01
CA ALA A 125 -5.39 11.75 -14.61
C ALA A 125 -6.51 12.81 -14.42
N GLN A 126 -6.13 14.03 -14.03
CA GLN A 126 -7.03 15.16 -13.76
C GLN A 126 -8.15 14.89 -12.73
N LEU A 127 -8.03 13.78 -11.99
CA LEU A 127 -8.98 13.31 -10.99
C LEU A 127 -8.19 12.98 -9.70
N GLY A 128 -8.67 12.06 -8.89
CA GLY A 128 -8.04 11.72 -7.63
C GLY A 128 -8.72 12.41 -6.47
N THR A 129 -9.08 11.61 -5.48
CA THR A 129 -9.61 12.13 -4.21
C THR A 129 -8.52 12.30 -3.17
N GLU A 130 -8.42 13.47 -2.53
CA GLU A 130 -7.51 13.68 -1.40
C GLU A 130 -7.69 12.58 -0.33
N LEU A 131 -6.57 12.09 0.18
CA LEU A 131 -6.56 11.23 1.35
C LEU A 131 -6.00 12.05 2.52
N PRO A 132 -6.80 12.37 3.55
CA PRO A 132 -6.36 13.20 4.68
C PRO A 132 -5.20 12.58 5.45
N TRP A 133 -4.60 13.33 6.37
CA TRP A 133 -3.58 12.79 7.26
C TRP A 133 -4.13 11.62 8.09
N HIS A 134 -3.43 10.50 8.01
CA HIS A 134 -3.81 9.26 8.69
C HIS A 134 -2.58 8.44 9.04
N GLN A 135 -2.83 7.40 9.85
CA GLN A 135 -1.92 6.30 10.04
C GLN A 135 -2.57 5.04 9.49
N ASP A 136 -1.73 4.13 9.02
CA ASP A 136 -2.14 2.76 8.72
C ASP A 136 -2.02 1.92 9.99
N GLY A 137 -2.84 2.28 11.00
CA GLY A 137 -2.97 1.63 12.30
C GLY A 137 -4.26 2.08 12.99
N GLY A 138 -4.59 1.47 14.14
CA GLY A 138 -5.67 1.94 14.99
C GLY A 138 -6.60 0.86 15.53
N GLY A 139 -7.34 1.20 16.59
CA GLY A 139 -8.25 0.28 17.26
C GLY A 139 -9.41 -0.22 16.39
N SER A 140 -9.74 0.49 15.31
CA SER A 140 -10.79 0.10 14.35
C SER A 140 -10.48 -1.18 13.57
N TRP A 141 -9.25 -1.69 13.63
CA TRP A 141 -8.86 -2.90 12.93
C TRP A 141 -9.08 -4.18 13.71
N HIS A 142 -9.40 -4.09 15.01
CA HIS A 142 -9.77 -5.25 15.82
C HIS A 142 -8.74 -6.39 15.77
N ILE A 143 -7.45 -6.04 15.80
CA ILE A 143 -6.31 -6.96 15.80
C ILE A 143 -5.47 -6.82 17.07
N ASP A 144 -4.82 -7.92 17.48
CA ASP A 144 -4.00 -7.96 18.70
C ASP A 144 -2.53 -7.59 18.49
N ARG A 145 -2.12 -7.33 17.25
CA ARG A 145 -0.78 -6.89 16.85
C ARG A 145 -0.91 -5.98 15.63
N ASP A 146 -0.22 -4.86 15.62
CA ASP A 146 -0.24 -3.97 14.47
C ASP A 146 0.67 -4.46 13.33
N PRO A 147 0.29 -4.25 12.07
CA PRO A 147 1.25 -4.25 10.98
C PRO A 147 2.25 -3.11 11.19
N LEU A 148 3.49 -3.30 10.74
CA LEU A 148 4.61 -2.41 11.04
C LEU A 148 5.31 -1.91 9.78
N VAL A 149 5.12 -2.59 8.65
CA VAL A 149 5.78 -2.21 7.39
C VAL A 149 4.84 -2.37 6.19
N THR A 150 4.79 -1.31 5.39
CA THR A 150 4.17 -1.28 4.08
C THR A 150 5.25 -1.06 3.02
N VAL A 151 5.23 -1.89 1.98
CA VAL A 151 6.00 -1.69 0.75
C VAL A 151 5.11 -0.96 -0.24
N TRP A 152 5.50 0.25 -0.63
CA TRP A 152 4.80 1.07 -1.61
C TRP A 152 5.66 1.19 -2.87
N THR A 153 5.18 0.64 -3.98
CA THR A 153 5.85 0.63 -5.28
C THR A 153 5.16 1.60 -6.23
N ALA A 154 5.91 2.53 -6.79
CA ALA A 154 5.44 3.39 -7.87
C ALA A 154 5.29 2.56 -9.16
N LEU A 155 4.08 2.43 -9.71
CA LEU A 155 3.89 1.82 -11.03
C LEU A 155 4.05 2.87 -12.12
N ASP A 156 3.60 4.10 -11.87
CA ASP A 156 3.81 5.28 -12.71
C ASP A 156 4.66 6.31 -11.95
N PRO A 157 5.16 7.38 -12.60
CA PRO A 157 5.85 8.45 -11.88
C PRO A 157 4.97 8.99 -10.76
N ALA A 158 5.52 9.15 -9.56
CA ALA A 158 4.85 9.82 -8.46
C ALA A 158 5.52 11.18 -8.26
N THR A 159 4.77 12.26 -8.47
CA THR A 159 5.26 13.63 -8.41
C THR A 159 4.36 14.47 -7.50
N VAL A 160 4.83 15.66 -7.11
CA VAL A 160 3.97 16.62 -6.40
C VAL A 160 2.71 16.97 -7.22
N GLU A 161 2.85 17.11 -8.54
CA GLU A 161 1.76 17.49 -9.44
C GLU A 161 0.64 16.43 -9.52
N ASN A 162 0.99 15.15 -9.45
CA ASN A 162 0.04 14.05 -9.55
C ASN A 162 -0.35 13.42 -8.20
N GLY A 163 -0.04 14.11 -7.11
CA GLY A 163 -0.46 13.74 -5.77
C GLY A 163 0.32 12.55 -5.21
N CYS A 164 1.66 12.63 -5.26
CA CYS A 164 2.53 11.70 -4.52
C CYS A 164 2.17 11.66 -3.02
N VAL A 165 2.66 10.61 -2.35
CA VAL A 165 2.47 10.47 -0.90
C VAL A 165 3.29 11.55 -0.20
N GLN A 166 2.69 12.17 0.80
CA GLN A 166 3.37 13.12 1.68
C GLN A 166 3.44 12.53 3.08
N VAL A 167 4.56 12.74 3.76
CA VAL A 167 4.81 12.21 5.10
C VAL A 167 5.36 13.28 6.02
N VAL A 168 5.36 13.00 7.33
CA VAL A 168 6.13 13.79 8.30
C VAL A 168 7.11 12.87 9.02
N ALA A 169 8.40 13.09 8.80
CA ALA A 169 9.46 12.21 9.30
C ALA A 169 9.42 12.07 10.84
N GLY A 170 9.60 10.85 11.32
CA GLY A 170 9.69 10.53 12.75
C GLY A 170 8.34 10.40 13.47
N THR A 171 7.22 10.71 12.82
CA THR A 171 5.89 10.68 13.47
C THR A 171 5.42 9.29 13.86
N HIS A 172 6.00 8.23 13.28
CA HIS A 172 5.76 6.85 13.72
C HIS A 172 6.18 6.61 15.19
N GLN A 173 7.12 7.40 15.71
CA GLN A 173 7.57 7.31 17.11
C GLN A 173 6.56 7.89 18.10
N LEU A 174 5.53 8.60 17.63
CA LEU A 174 4.45 9.12 18.48
C LEU A 174 3.47 8.02 18.92
N GLY A 175 3.59 6.81 18.35
CA GLY A 175 2.60 5.76 18.50
C GLY A 175 1.36 6.01 17.64
N ILE A 176 0.31 5.23 17.86
CA ILE A 176 -0.97 5.39 17.19
C ILE A 176 -1.71 6.59 17.80
N LEU A 177 -2.07 7.55 16.96
CA LEU A 177 -2.83 8.76 17.27
C LEU A 177 -4.29 8.65 16.83
N SER A 178 -4.57 7.84 15.81
CA SER A 178 -5.90 7.61 15.23
C SER A 178 -6.63 6.46 15.94
N GLU A 179 -6.90 6.62 17.24
CA GLU A 179 -7.44 5.52 18.08
C GLU A 179 -8.88 5.11 17.71
N GLN A 180 -9.71 6.06 17.26
CA GLN A 180 -11.15 5.84 17.00
C GLN A 180 -11.54 5.92 15.51
N GLY A 181 -10.57 6.02 14.60
CA GLY A 181 -10.83 6.17 13.16
C GLY A 181 -9.56 6.03 12.34
N HIS A 182 -9.67 6.20 11.02
CA HIS A 182 -8.53 6.11 10.12
C HIS A 182 -7.67 7.39 10.17
N THR A 183 -8.30 8.56 10.24
CA THR A 183 -7.64 9.87 10.16
C THR A 183 -7.36 10.48 11.54
N ILE A 184 -6.39 11.39 11.61
CA ILE A 184 -6.15 12.20 12.82
C ILE A 184 -7.11 13.38 12.92
N THR A 185 -7.21 13.99 14.12
CA THR A 185 -8.02 15.20 14.32
C THR A 185 -7.32 16.45 13.77
N PRO A 186 -8.05 17.54 13.47
CA PRO A 186 -7.44 18.80 13.06
C PRO A 186 -6.44 19.37 14.07
N GLU A 187 -6.65 19.18 15.37
CA GLU A 187 -5.71 19.61 16.42
C GLU A 187 -4.42 18.79 16.38
N GLN A 188 -4.51 17.49 16.11
CA GLN A 188 -3.34 16.63 15.92
C GLN A 188 -2.60 17.02 14.63
N GLU A 189 -3.31 17.29 13.55
CA GLU A 189 -2.72 17.73 12.28
C GLU A 189 -1.95 19.04 12.45
N ALA A 190 -2.57 20.06 13.05
CA ALA A 190 -1.92 21.35 13.29
C ALA A 190 -0.67 21.23 14.18
N ARG A 191 -0.63 20.22 15.05
CA ARG A 191 0.49 19.98 15.97
C ARG A 191 1.62 19.16 15.33
N PHE A 192 1.29 18.12 14.57
CA PHE A 192 2.25 17.11 14.12
C PHE A 192 2.57 17.19 12.63
N CYS A 193 1.81 17.94 11.84
CA CYS A 193 2.00 18.11 10.40
C CYS A 193 2.22 19.57 9.97
N PRO A 194 3.13 20.33 10.60
CA PRO A 194 3.42 21.68 10.14
C PRO A 194 4.02 21.65 8.73
N MET A 195 3.66 22.63 7.90
CA MET A 195 3.94 22.63 6.45
C MET A 195 5.43 22.44 6.13
N GLU A 196 6.31 23.04 6.93
CA GLU A 196 7.76 22.97 6.79
C GLU A 196 8.37 21.59 7.10
N SER A 197 7.61 20.70 7.74
CA SER A 197 8.04 19.33 8.08
C SER A 197 7.50 18.27 7.11
N ILE A 198 6.67 18.69 6.14
CA ILE A 198 6.10 17.79 5.14
C ILE A 198 7.18 17.41 4.13
N VAL A 199 7.32 16.11 3.88
CA VAL A 199 8.21 15.55 2.87
C VAL A 199 7.36 14.92 1.77
N ASP A 200 7.51 15.42 0.54
CA ASP A 200 6.95 14.83 -0.67
C ASP A 200 7.76 13.60 -1.09
N LEU A 201 7.10 12.47 -1.27
CA LEU A 201 7.74 11.22 -1.70
C LEU A 201 7.61 11.08 -3.22
N GLU A 202 8.43 11.81 -3.98
CA GLU A 202 8.49 11.71 -5.44
C GLU A 202 9.31 10.50 -5.89
N LEU A 203 8.72 9.58 -6.66
CA LEU A 203 9.34 8.32 -7.06
C LEU A 203 9.27 8.14 -8.59
N GLU A 204 10.33 7.56 -9.16
CA GLU A 204 10.32 7.08 -10.54
C GLU A 204 9.58 5.74 -10.65
N PRO A 205 9.06 5.37 -11.84
CA PRO A 205 8.43 4.06 -12.05
C PRO A 205 9.35 2.90 -11.64
N GLY A 206 8.80 1.95 -10.88
CA GLY A 206 9.50 0.80 -10.31
C GLY A 206 10.19 1.08 -8.98
N GLU A 207 10.41 2.34 -8.60
CA GLU A 207 10.98 2.66 -7.29
C GLU A 207 10.05 2.26 -6.15
N VAL A 208 10.68 1.85 -5.05
CA VAL A 208 10.00 1.40 -3.85
C VAL A 208 10.34 2.27 -2.65
N MET A 209 9.30 2.62 -1.91
CA MET A 209 9.36 3.18 -0.57
C MET A 209 8.90 2.13 0.44
N ILE A 210 9.65 1.91 1.51
CA ILE A 210 9.14 1.23 2.70
C ILE A 210 8.66 2.26 3.71
N LEU A 211 7.47 2.05 4.26
CA LEU A 211 6.79 2.95 5.19
C LEU A 211 6.47 2.21 6.48
N HIS A 212 6.78 2.83 7.61
CA HIS A 212 6.26 2.38 8.90
C HIS A 212 4.76 2.67 8.95
N ASN A 213 3.96 1.70 9.39
CA ASN A 213 2.50 1.80 9.38
C ASN A 213 1.95 2.94 10.27
N TRP A 214 2.66 3.30 11.33
CA TRP A 214 2.33 4.46 12.17
C TRP A 214 2.88 5.80 11.66
N LEU A 215 3.57 5.85 10.52
CA LEU A 215 4.03 7.13 9.96
C LEU A 215 2.81 7.94 9.51
N LEU A 216 2.71 9.20 9.95
CA LEU A 216 1.67 10.10 9.44
C LEU A 216 1.92 10.37 7.97
N HIS A 217 0.89 10.09 7.16
CA HIS A 217 0.94 10.30 5.73
C HIS A 217 -0.40 10.75 5.16
N ARG A 218 -0.33 11.40 4.00
CA ARG A 218 -1.48 11.86 3.20
C ARG A 218 -1.16 11.75 1.71
N SER A 219 -2.14 12.04 0.86
CA SER A 219 -1.87 12.29 -0.56
C SER A 219 -2.86 13.30 -1.14
N GLY A 220 -2.35 14.20 -1.99
CA GLY A 220 -3.16 15.19 -2.70
C GLY A 220 -4.00 14.60 -3.84
N VAL A 221 -4.65 15.49 -4.60
CA VAL A 221 -5.33 15.16 -5.86
C VAL A 221 -4.33 15.10 -7.02
N ASN A 222 -4.71 14.49 -8.15
CA ASN A 222 -3.88 14.46 -9.35
C ASN A 222 -4.31 15.55 -10.33
N ARG A 223 -3.41 16.50 -10.61
CA ARG A 223 -3.64 17.61 -11.55
C ARG A 223 -2.95 17.43 -12.90
N SER A 224 -2.23 16.33 -13.06
CA SER A 224 -1.51 16.00 -14.29
C SER A 224 -2.40 15.24 -15.28
N ASP A 225 -1.91 15.10 -16.51
CA ASP A 225 -2.55 14.35 -17.59
C ASP A 225 -2.23 12.84 -17.56
N ILE A 226 -1.40 12.39 -16.62
CA ILE A 226 -1.06 10.98 -16.40
C ILE A 226 -1.63 10.48 -15.08
N SER A 227 -2.03 9.21 -15.04
CA SER A 227 -2.42 8.57 -13.79
C SER A 227 -1.22 8.37 -12.87
N ARG A 228 -1.48 8.30 -11.56
CA ARG A 228 -0.48 7.90 -10.55
C ARG A 228 -0.90 6.57 -9.93
N ARG A 229 -0.52 5.49 -10.61
CA ARG A 229 -0.73 4.12 -10.15
C ARG A 229 0.38 3.69 -9.20
N ALA A 230 0.01 2.99 -8.14
CA ALA A 230 0.94 2.40 -7.19
C ALA A 230 0.41 1.07 -6.65
N PHE A 231 1.33 0.19 -6.28
CA PHE A 231 1.04 -1.04 -5.57
C PHE A 231 1.54 -0.94 -4.14
N SER A 232 0.68 -1.26 -3.18
CA SER A 232 0.94 -1.19 -1.74
C SER A 232 0.72 -2.57 -1.11
N ALA A 233 1.77 -3.14 -0.52
CA ALA A 233 1.71 -4.41 0.20
C ALA A 233 2.06 -4.17 1.67
N CYS A 234 1.06 -4.28 2.54
CA CYS A 234 1.19 -4.17 3.99
C CYS A 234 1.34 -5.57 4.59
N TYR A 235 2.47 -5.80 5.27
CA TYR A 235 2.79 -7.07 5.90
C TYR A 235 2.44 -7.05 7.39
N ILE A 236 2.30 -8.24 7.98
CA ILE A 236 2.01 -8.41 9.40
C ILE A 236 2.55 -9.75 9.92
N ASP A 237 2.80 -9.83 11.23
CA ASP A 237 3.10 -11.11 11.90
C ASP A 237 1.93 -12.08 11.71
N ALA A 238 2.19 -13.28 11.19
CA ALA A 238 1.14 -14.26 10.90
C ALA A 238 0.44 -14.82 12.16
N ARG A 239 0.99 -14.58 13.36
CA ARG A 239 0.34 -14.93 14.64
C ARG A 239 -0.72 -13.93 15.06
N THR A 240 -0.86 -12.82 14.32
CA THR A 240 -1.89 -11.81 14.58
C THR A 240 -3.28 -12.42 14.52
N ARG A 241 -4.09 -12.09 15.51
CA ARG A 241 -5.49 -12.52 15.59
C ARG A 241 -6.37 -11.32 15.42
N HIS A 242 -7.40 -11.48 14.59
CA HIS A 242 -8.51 -10.56 14.51
C HIS A 242 -9.64 -11.02 15.44
N ASP A 243 -10.39 -10.11 16.05
CA ASP A 243 -11.43 -10.42 17.06
C ASP A 243 -12.53 -11.35 16.53
N ASN A 244 -12.81 -11.29 15.23
CA ASN A 244 -13.79 -12.15 14.56
C ASN A 244 -13.24 -13.54 14.14
N GLY A 245 -11.97 -13.85 14.45
CA GLY A 245 -11.32 -15.11 14.11
C GLY A 245 -10.78 -15.22 12.68
N ASN A 246 -10.86 -14.15 11.87
CA ASN A 246 -10.28 -14.13 10.53
C ASN A 246 -8.78 -14.39 10.57
N GLN A 247 -8.31 -15.13 9.58
CA GLN A 247 -6.89 -15.36 9.32
C GLN A 247 -6.45 -14.59 8.07
N TYR A 248 -5.16 -14.25 8.04
CA TYR A 248 -4.53 -13.53 6.95
C TYR A 248 -3.77 -14.49 6.03
N SER A 249 -3.74 -14.15 4.74
CA SER A 249 -3.01 -14.91 3.72
C SER A 249 -1.52 -14.96 4.00
N LEU A 250 -0.95 -16.16 4.15
CA LEU A 250 0.47 -16.29 4.48
C LEU A 250 1.35 -16.01 3.25
N ILE A 251 2.30 -15.09 3.38
CA ILE A 251 3.19 -14.67 2.28
C ILE A 251 4.59 -15.26 2.43
N PHE A 252 5.09 -15.35 3.67
CA PHE A 252 6.38 -15.98 3.98
C PHE A 252 6.23 -16.94 5.16
N GLY A 253 6.76 -18.15 5.01
CA GLY A 253 6.72 -19.19 6.04
C GLY A 253 6.26 -20.53 5.48
N GLU A 254 6.15 -21.53 6.33
CA GLU A 254 5.58 -22.83 5.97
C GLU A 254 4.10 -22.69 5.63
N GLY A 255 3.68 -23.20 4.47
CA GLY A 255 2.30 -23.07 3.97
C GLY A 255 1.98 -21.71 3.37
N ALA A 256 2.99 -20.90 3.02
CA ALA A 256 2.77 -19.65 2.30
C ALA A 256 2.11 -19.90 0.94
N MET A 257 1.30 -18.94 0.49
CA MET A 257 0.67 -18.99 -0.83
C MET A 257 1.70 -19.17 -1.93
N ASN A 258 1.33 -19.90 -2.98
CA ASN A 258 2.20 -20.18 -4.11
C ASN A 258 1.66 -19.50 -5.38
N PRO A 259 2.42 -18.58 -6.02
CA PRO A 259 2.00 -17.91 -7.25
C PRO A 259 1.68 -18.87 -8.40
N GLN A 260 2.42 -19.97 -8.55
CA GLN A 260 2.20 -20.94 -9.63
C GLN A 260 0.91 -21.75 -9.43
N GLU A 261 0.58 -22.11 -8.18
CA GLU A 261 -0.70 -22.76 -7.86
C GLU A 261 -1.87 -21.82 -8.12
N LEU A 262 -1.72 -20.54 -7.75
CA LEU A 262 -2.74 -19.52 -7.98
C LEU A 262 -2.98 -19.27 -9.47
N ALA A 263 -1.93 -19.25 -10.29
CA ALA A 263 -2.03 -19.11 -11.74
C ALA A 263 -2.72 -20.30 -12.43
N GLN A 264 -2.72 -21.49 -11.80
CA GLN A 264 -3.38 -22.69 -12.32
C GLN A 264 -4.85 -22.82 -11.89
N ALA A 265 -5.29 -22.00 -10.92
CA ALA A 265 -6.64 -22.06 -10.35
C ALA A 265 -7.67 -21.20 -11.10
N VAL A 266 -7.23 -20.48 -12.14
CA VAL A 266 -8.01 -19.55 -12.97
C VAL A 266 -8.43 -20.22 -14.27
#